data_AF-U9U2F9-F1
#
_entry.id   AF-U9U2F9-F1
#
_cell.length_a   1.000
_cell.length_b   1.000
_cell.length_c   1.000
_cell.angle_alpha   90.00
_cell.angle_beta   90.00
_cell.angle_gamma   90.00
#
_symmetry.space_group_name_H-M   'P 1'
#
loop_
_entity.id
_entity.type
_entity.pdbx_description
1 polymer ?
#
loop_
_entity_poly.entity_id
_entity_poly.type
_entity_poly.pdbx_seq_one_letter_code
_entity_poly.pdbx_strand_id
1 'polypeptide(L)'
;ESNGYFDSKVLSRYHAEIIFRNNQVFIKDSKSSNGTFINGKRLSAEGKESSPIELRHGDDLEFGVDIVNEQDKKLMFRKVAAKV
;
A
#
# COMPACT_ATOMS: atom_id res chain seq x y z
N GLU A 1 16.32 4.27 -12.29
CA GLU A 1 15.36 3.65 -11.35
C GLU A 1 14.28 4.67 -11.04
N SER A 2 13.03 4.43 -11.43
CA SER A 2 11.92 5.36 -11.20
C SER A 2 11.11 4.87 -10.00
N ASN A 3 11.33 5.49 -8.84
CA ASN A 3 10.46 5.26 -7.69
C ASN A 3 9.07 5.89 -7.94
N GLY A 4 8.02 5.26 -7.44
CA GLY A 4 6.69 5.85 -7.40
C GLY A 4 6.59 6.83 -6.22
N TYR A 5 6.36 8.11 -6.51
CA TYR A 5 6.16 9.13 -5.47
C TYR A 5 4.70 9.54 -5.39
N PHE A 6 4.18 9.58 -4.17
CA PHE A 6 2.84 10.06 -3.86
C PHE A 6 2.95 11.08 -2.74
N ASP A 7 2.47 12.29 -2.96
CA ASP A 7 2.32 13.29 -1.91
C ASP A 7 1.12 12.92 -1.02
N SER A 8 1.37 12.06 -0.03
CA SER A 8 0.34 11.52 0.84
C SER A 8 0.85 11.36 2.27
N LYS A 9 0.09 11.89 3.23
CA LYS A 9 0.40 11.79 4.66
C LYS A 9 0.11 10.40 5.25
N VAL A 10 -0.57 9.54 4.51
CA VAL A 10 -0.89 8.18 4.97
C VAL A 10 0.13 7.15 4.50
N LEU A 11 1.15 7.58 3.75
CA LEU A 11 2.22 6.71 3.27
C LEU A 11 3.53 6.96 4.01
N SER A 12 4.19 5.88 4.42
CA SER A 12 5.59 5.91 4.84
C SER A 12 6.51 6.28 3.65
N ARG A 13 7.66 6.90 3.95
CA ARG A 13 8.67 7.28 2.93
C ARG A 13 9.12 6.10 2.06
N TYR A 14 9.29 4.94 2.69
CA TYR A 14 9.51 3.65 2.04
C TYR A 14 8.32 2.76 2.39
N HIS A 15 7.28 2.81 1.56
CA HIS A 15 6.01 2.16 1.89
C HIS A 15 5.98 0.70 1.43
N ALA A 16 6.26 0.49 0.15
CA ALA A 16 6.22 -0.81 -0.49
C ALA A 16 7.20 -0.85 -1.65
N GLU A 17 7.59 -2.06 -2.04
CA GLU A 17 8.47 -2.33 -3.15
C GLU A 17 7.73 -3.20 -4.17
N ILE A 18 7.79 -2.80 -5.45
CA ILE A 18 7.33 -3.60 -6.57
C ILE A 18 8.53 -4.32 -7.18
N ILE A 19 8.41 -5.63 -7.32
CA ILE A 19 9.47 -6.51 -7.76
C ILE A 19 8.99 -7.24 -9.01
N PHE A 20 9.67 -7.08 -10.14
CA PHE A 20 9.40 -7.85 -11.35
C PHE A 20 10.43 -8.96 -11.52
N ARG A 21 9.99 -10.23 -11.47
CA ARG A 21 10.85 -11.41 -11.60
C ARG A 21 10.09 -12.53 -12.30
N ASN A 22 10.78 -13.30 -13.15
CA ASN A 22 10.19 -14.45 -13.86
C ASN A 22 8.89 -14.13 -14.61
N ASN A 23 8.82 -12.95 -15.24
CA ASN A 23 7.62 -12.45 -15.93
C ASN A 23 6.37 -12.30 -15.05
N GLN A 24 6.58 -12.18 -13.73
CA GLN A 24 5.53 -11.95 -12.74
C GLN A 24 5.86 -10.67 -11.94
N VAL A 25 4.81 -9.97 -11.52
CA VAL A 25 4.91 -8.79 -10.66
C VAL A 25 4.60 -9.22 -9.24
N PHE A 26 5.44 -8.80 -8.30
CA PHE A 26 5.25 -9.01 -6.88
C PHE A 26 5.25 -7.65 -6.18
N ILE A 27 4.57 -7.61 -5.04
CA ILE A 27 4.64 -6.48 -4.13
C ILE A 27 5.00 -6.93 -2.73
N LYS A 28 5.72 -6.07 -2.03
CA LYS A 28 6.17 -6.28 -0.66
C LYS A 28 5.92 -5.02 0.15
N ASP A 29 5.33 -5.15 1.33
CA ASP A 29 5.23 -4.06 2.30
C ASP A 29 6.59 -3.86 3.00
N SER A 30 7.07 -2.62 3.04
CA SER A 30 8.39 -2.26 3.57
C SER A 30 8.34 -1.73 5.02
N LYS A 31 7.56 -2.39 5.89
CA LYS A 31 7.32 -1.96 7.29
C LYS A 31 6.53 -0.65 7.35
N SER A 32 5.54 -0.51 6.48
CA SER A 32 4.73 0.68 6.45
C SER A 32 3.90 0.81 7.74
N SER A 33 3.63 2.05 8.16
CA SER A 33 2.83 2.33 9.36
C SER A 33 1.37 1.96 9.12
N ASN A 34 0.81 2.44 8.00
CA ASN A 34 -0.62 2.27 7.70
C ASN A 34 -0.93 1.01 6.88
N GLY A 35 0.09 0.24 6.46
CA GLY A 35 -0.08 -1.02 5.78
C GLY A 35 -0.27 -0.90 4.26
N THR A 36 0.13 -1.96 3.58
CA THR A 36 -0.25 -2.28 2.20
C THR A 36 -1.32 -3.38 2.22
N PHE A 37 -2.27 -3.32 1.28
CA PHE A 37 -3.39 -4.25 1.19
C PHE A 37 -3.60 -4.73 -0.25
N ILE A 38 -3.95 -6.00 -0.40
CA ILE A 38 -4.43 -6.59 -1.66
C ILE A 38 -5.81 -7.17 -1.40
N ASN A 39 -6.80 -6.77 -2.20
CA ASN A 39 -8.19 -7.24 -2.09
C ASN A 39 -8.74 -7.09 -0.65
N GLY A 40 -8.44 -5.95 0.00
CA GLY A 40 -8.82 -5.64 1.37
C GLY A 40 -8.03 -6.38 2.47
N LYS A 41 -7.09 -7.25 2.11
CA LYS A 41 -6.26 -8.00 3.07
C LYS A 41 -4.90 -7.34 3.26
N ARG A 42 -4.56 -7.01 4.51
CA ARG A 42 -3.26 -6.43 4.88
C ARG A 42 -2.13 -7.44 4.68
N LEU A 43 -1.00 -7.03 4.12
CA LEU A 43 0.11 -7.94 3.77
C LEU A 43 0.98 -8.33 4.98
N SER A 44 1.10 -7.43 5.96
CA SER A 44 1.89 -7.63 7.19
C SER A 44 1.27 -6.89 8.37
N ALA A 45 1.71 -7.25 9.58
CA ALA A 45 1.40 -6.45 10.76
C ALA A 45 2.09 -5.07 10.69
N GLU A 46 1.58 -4.11 11.44
CA GLU A 46 2.15 -2.76 11.51
C GLU A 46 3.64 -2.76 11.86
N GLY A 47 4.42 -1.96 11.11
CA GLY A 47 5.86 -1.84 11.29
C GLY A 47 6.65 -3.11 10.96
N LYS A 48 6.00 -4.14 10.40
CA LYS A 48 6.65 -5.37 9.95
C LYS A 48 6.65 -5.48 8.43
N GLU A 49 7.72 -6.05 7.93
CA GLU A 49 7.91 -6.29 6.51
C GLU A 49 7.10 -7.52 6.10
N SER A 50 6.47 -7.47 4.92
CA SER A 50 5.77 -8.63 4.38
C SER A 50 6.71 -9.55 3.59
N SER A 51 6.28 -10.79 3.38
CA SER A 51 6.79 -11.56 2.24
C SER A 51 6.32 -10.93 0.92
N PRO A 52 7.09 -11.07 -0.18
CA PRO A 52 6.60 -10.72 -1.51
C PRO A 52 5.35 -11.53 -1.87
N ILE A 53 4.33 -10.85 -2.40
CA ILE A 53 3.07 -11.46 -2.84
C ILE A 53 2.88 -11.13 -4.32
N GLU A 54 2.51 -12.14 -5.10
CA GLU A 54 2.24 -11.96 -6.54
C GLU A 54 1.03 -11.05 -6.73
N LEU A 55 1.18 -10.02 -7.56
CA LEU A 55 0.09 -9.17 -8.04
C LEU A 55 -0.45 -9.72 -9.34
N ARG A 56 -1.77 -9.82 -9.44
CA ARG A 56 -2.48 -10.31 -10.62
C ARG A 56 -3.42 -9.26 -11.15
N HIS A 57 -3.69 -9.35 -12.46
CA HIS A 57 -4.68 -8.49 -13.08
C HIS A 57 -6.04 -8.66 -12.40
N GLY A 58 -6.69 -7.54 -12.09
CA GLY A 58 -7.94 -7.48 -11.36
C GLY A 58 -7.80 -7.32 -9.84
N ASP A 59 -6.59 -7.40 -9.28
CA ASP A 59 -6.37 -7.15 -7.86
C ASP A 59 -6.62 -5.67 -7.50
N ASP A 60 -7.27 -5.46 -6.35
CA ASP A 60 -7.39 -4.14 -5.73
C ASP A 60 -6.19 -3.93 -4.81
N LEU A 61 -5.26 -3.08 -5.24
CA LEU A 61 -4.05 -2.75 -4.51
C LEU A 61 -4.23 -1.42 -3.78
N GLU A 62 -4.02 -1.41 -2.46
CA GLU A 62 -4.19 -0.23 -1.63
C GLU A 62 -2.97 0.00 -0.72
N PHE A 63 -2.66 1.28 -0.51
CA PHE A 63 -1.57 1.74 0.35
C PHE A 63 -2.11 2.75 1.36
N GLY A 64 -1.81 2.49 2.63
CA GLY A 64 -2.32 3.27 3.75
C GLY A 64 -3.84 3.10 3.97
N VAL A 65 -4.40 3.99 4.77
CA VAL A 65 -5.81 3.99 5.15
C VAL A 65 -6.40 5.39 5.03
N ASP A 66 -7.72 5.47 4.93
CA ASP A 66 -8.43 6.74 5.01
C ASP A 66 -8.38 7.27 6.46
N ILE A 67 -7.91 8.49 6.63
CA ILE A 67 -7.89 9.17 7.92
C ILE A 67 -9.04 10.17 7.95
N VAL A 68 -9.96 9.94 8.88
CA VAL A 68 -11.16 10.74 9.08
C VAL A 68 -11.02 11.52 10.38
N ASN A 69 -11.45 12.78 10.37
CA ASN A 69 -11.56 13.58 11.58
C ASN A 69 -12.73 13.06 12.44
N GLU A 70 -12.46 12.72 13.69
CA GLU A 70 -13.46 12.13 14.58
C GLU A 70 -14.62 13.09 14.91
N GLN A 71 -14.38 14.41 14.91
CA GLN A 71 -15.38 15.39 15.32
C GLN A 71 -16.45 15.67 14.26
N ASP A 72 -16.04 15.84 12.99
CA ASP A 72 -16.92 16.22 11.88
C ASP A 72 -17.10 15.09 10.84
N LYS A 73 -16.49 13.92 11.08
CA LYS A 73 -16.47 12.76 10.18
C LYS A 73 -15.95 13.08 8.78
N LYS A 74 -15.17 14.15 8.62
CA LYS A 74 -14.63 14.56 7.33
C LYS A 74 -13.35 13.79 7.00
N LEU A 75 -13.24 13.30 5.77
CA LEU A 75 -12.01 12.68 5.27
C LEU A 75 -10.89 13.74 5.20
N MET A 76 -9.84 13.54 5.99
CA MET A 76 -8.66 14.41 6.01
C MET A 76 -7.60 13.97 5.01
N PHE A 77 -7.30 12.66 4.98
CA PHE A 77 -6.30 12.08 4.08
C PHE A 77 -6.84 10.80 3.49
N ARG A 78 -6.68 10.64 2.18
CA ARG A 78 -7.16 9.49 1.44
C ARG A 78 -6.05 8.47 1.25
N LYS A 79 -6.39 7.20 1.38
CA LYS A 79 -5.52 6.09 0.94
C LYS A 79 -5.22 6.20 -0.55
N VAL A 80 -4.10 5.60 -0.96
CA VAL A 80 -3.78 5.45 -2.39
C VAL A 80 -4.24 4.07 -2.82
N ALA A 81 -5.02 3.99 -3.89
CA ALA A 81 -5.53 2.72 -4.40
C ALA A 81 -5.43 2.66 -5.92
N ALA A 82 -5.18 1.47 -6.45
CA ALA A 82 -5.11 1.20 -7.87
C ALA A 82 -5.69 -0.19 -8.18
N LYS A 83 -6.30 -0.31 -9.36
CA LYS A 83 -6.67 -1.59 -9.96
C LYS A 83 -5.49 -2.07 -10.80
N VAL A 84 -5.03 -3.30 -10.57
CA VAL A 84 -3.94 -3.94 -11.34
C VAL A 84 -4.47 -4.56 -12.63
#